data_AF-A0A914NFX6-F1
#
_entry.id   AF-A0A914NFX6-F1
#
_cell.length_a   1.000
_cell.length_b   1.000
_cell.length_c   1.000
_cell.angle_alpha   90.00
_cell.angle_beta   90.00
_cell.angle_gamma   90.00
#
_symmetry.space_group_name_H-M   'P 1'
#
loop_
_entity.id
_entity.type
_entity.pdbx_description
1 polymer ?
#
loop_
_entity_poly.entity_id
_entity_poly.type
_entity_poly.pdbx_seq_one_letter_code
_entity_poly.pdbx_strand_id
1 'polypeptide(L)'
;MQIQFVPIPKSKAKSLRSTFLNAAQLKNIEFCILGENEQVWDLLNEGSPYFYVELPDGTKMLSRTMSRFPLQFGREVLASKALLDCEDHIDWRNCSLEKDKEIELVTKLKNGFKPFDFTNTEDSDEDD
;
A
#
# COMPACT_ATOMS: atom_id res chain seq x y z
N MET A 1 -3.70 0.85 -13.66
CA MET A 1 -3.39 0.18 -12.38
C MET A 1 -2.84 1.22 -11.41
N GLN A 2 -3.31 1.27 -10.16
CA GLN A 2 -2.79 2.18 -9.13
C GLN A 2 -2.14 1.32 -8.04
N ILE A 3 -0.81 1.41 -7.91
CA ILE A 3 -0.05 0.72 -6.87
C ILE A 3 0.34 1.78 -5.84
N GLN A 4 0.16 1.45 -4.56
CA GLN A 4 0.58 2.30 -3.45
C GLN A 4 1.55 1.51 -2.58
N PHE A 5 2.68 2.15 -2.25
CA PHE A 5 3.62 1.63 -1.27
C PHE A 5 3.62 2.57 -0.07
N VAL A 6 3.12 2.09 1.06
CA VAL A 6 2.99 2.90 2.28
C VAL A 6 3.90 2.34 3.34
N PRO A 7 4.98 3.06 3.72
CA PRO A 7 5.83 2.66 4.83
C PRO A 7 5.03 2.65 6.13
N ILE A 8 5.13 1.56 6.90
CA ILE A 8 4.47 1.41 8.20
C ILE A 8 5.54 1.20 9.28
N PRO A 9 5.45 1.86 10.44
CA PRO A 9 6.35 1.59 11.56
C PRO A 9 6.34 0.10 11.92
N LYS A 10 7.53 -0.48 12.12
CA LYS A 10 7.67 -1.92 12.43
C LYS A 10 6.84 -2.36 13.64
N SER A 11 6.65 -1.48 14.63
CA SER A 11 5.80 -1.70 15.80
C SER A 11 4.32 -1.93 15.47
N LYS A 12 3.86 -1.45 14.31
CA LYS A 12 2.47 -1.57 13.83
C LYS A 12 2.27 -2.73 12.84
N ALA A 13 3.34 -3.38 12.37
CA ALA A 13 3.25 -4.43 11.36
C ALA A 13 2.33 -5.59 11.81
N LYS A 14 2.42 -6.00 13.08
CA LYS A 14 1.62 -7.10 13.64
C LYS A 14 0.11 -6.80 13.69
N SER A 15 -0.29 -5.53 13.76
CA SER A 15 -1.70 -5.12 13.81
C SER A 15 -2.31 -4.84 12.45
N LEU A 16 -1.52 -4.81 11.36
CA LEU A 16 -2.02 -4.47 10.03
C LEU A 16 -3.15 -5.40 9.58
N ARG A 17 -2.91 -6.72 9.65
CA ARG A 17 -3.87 -7.72 9.20
C ARG A 17 -5.21 -7.59 9.91
N SER A 18 -5.20 -7.56 11.24
CA SER A 18 -6.44 -7.44 12.02
C SER A 18 -7.14 -6.11 11.77
N THR A 19 -6.40 -5.01 11.60
CA THR A 19 -6.99 -3.70 11.29
C THR A 19 -7.68 -3.70 9.93
N PHE A 20 -7.06 -4.28 8.90
CA PHE A 20 -7.68 -4.44 7.57
C PHE A 20 -8.95 -5.29 7.64
N LEU A 21 -8.90 -6.46 8.29
CA LEU A 21 -10.06 -7.36 8.39
C LEU A 21 -11.22 -6.72 9.16
N ASN A 22 -10.94 -6.03 10.27
CA ASN A 22 -11.96 -5.34 11.04
C ASN A 22 -12.62 -4.22 10.23
N ALA A 23 -11.83 -3.39 9.54
CA ALA A 23 -12.35 -2.33 8.69
C ALA A 23 -13.15 -2.87 7.50
N ALA A 24 -12.72 -4.00 6.94
CA ALA A 24 -13.43 -4.69 5.87
C ALA A 24 -14.81 -5.17 6.33
N GLN A 25 -14.86 -5.81 7.51
CA GLN A 25 -16.10 -6.29 8.11
C GLN A 25 -17.10 -5.15 8.32
N LEU A 26 -16.65 -3.99 8.83
CA LEU A 26 -17.50 -2.82 9.03
C LEU A 26 -18.12 -2.27 7.73
N LYS A 27 -17.48 -2.51 6.59
CA LYS A 27 -17.92 -2.04 5.27
C LYS A 27 -18.49 -3.15 4.39
N ASN A 28 -18.68 -4.36 4.93
CA ASN A 28 -19.10 -5.55 4.19
C ASN A 28 -18.20 -5.86 2.99
N ILE A 29 -16.89 -5.65 3.14
CA ILE A 29 -15.88 -6.02 2.16
C ILE A 29 -15.40 -7.42 2.50
N GLU A 30 -15.55 -8.33 1.54
CA GLU A 30 -15.06 -9.69 1.67
C GLU A 30 -13.62 -9.80 1.15
N PHE A 31 -12.77 -10.43 1.96
CA PHE A 31 -11.39 -10.75 1.61
C PHE A 31 -11.20 -12.25 1.47
N CYS A 32 -10.51 -12.65 0.40
CA CYS A 32 -9.88 -13.94 0.26
C CYS A 32 -8.39 -13.79 0.62
N ILE A 33 -7.88 -14.66 1.48
CA ILE A 33 -6.45 -14.71 1.79
C ILE A 33 -5.81 -15.66 0.78
N LEU A 34 -4.79 -15.19 0.09
CA LEU A 34 -4.09 -15.98 -0.92
C LEU A 34 -3.10 -16.93 -0.25
N GLY A 35 -2.97 -18.13 -0.82
CA GLY A 35 -1.89 -19.06 -0.49
C GLY A 35 -0.52 -18.53 -0.90
N GLU A 36 0.56 -19.11 -0.36
CA GLU A 36 1.94 -18.67 -0.62
C GLU A 36 2.31 -18.64 -2.11
N ASN A 37 1.81 -19.63 -2.87
CA ASN A 37 2.06 -19.77 -4.31
C ASN A 37 0.87 -19.33 -5.19
N GLU A 38 -0.22 -18.86 -4.58
CA GLU A 38 -1.42 -18.46 -5.31
C GLU A 38 -1.22 -17.05 -5.85
N GLN A 39 -1.50 -16.85 -7.14
CA GLN A 39 -1.40 -15.54 -7.75
C GLN A 39 -2.77 -14.92 -7.96
N VAL A 40 -2.81 -13.58 -7.99
CA VAL A 40 -4.06 -12.83 -8.17
C VAL A 40 -4.75 -13.20 -9.50
N TRP A 41 -3.97 -13.47 -10.55
CA TRP A 41 -4.48 -13.85 -11.88
C TRP A 41 -5.06 -15.26 -11.94
N ASP A 42 -4.73 -16.14 -10.99
CA ASP A 42 -5.36 -17.46 -10.89
C ASP A 42 -6.82 -17.35 -10.42
N LEU A 43 -7.17 -16.21 -9.80
CA LEU A 43 -8.45 -15.96 -9.13
C LEU A 43 -9.35 -14.94 -9.84
N LEU A 44 -8.86 -14.30 -10.91
CA LEU A 44 -9.53 -13.21 -11.60
C LEU A 44 -9.58 -13.45 -13.10
N ASN A 45 -10.71 -13.09 -13.71
CA ASN A 45 -10.79 -12.96 -15.16
C ASN A 45 -10.16 -11.63 -15.60
N GLU A 46 -9.58 -11.61 -16.80
CA GLU A 46 -9.04 -10.40 -17.40
C GLU A 46 -10.07 -9.26 -17.39
N GLY A 47 -9.62 -8.05 -17.05
CA GLY A 47 -10.47 -6.86 -16.95
C GLY A 47 -11.33 -6.78 -15.67
N SER A 48 -11.33 -7.80 -14.80
CA SER A 48 -12.08 -7.75 -13.55
C SER A 48 -11.43 -6.76 -12.57
N PRO A 49 -12.17 -5.76 -12.05
CA PRO A 49 -11.63 -4.88 -11.03
C PRO A 49 -11.45 -5.65 -9.71
N TYR A 50 -10.44 -5.27 -8.92
CA TYR A 50 -10.16 -5.87 -7.62
C TYR A 50 -9.47 -4.89 -6.68
N PHE A 51 -9.47 -5.21 -5.40
CA PHE A 51 -8.62 -4.58 -4.40
C PHE A 51 -7.66 -5.64 -3.85
N TYR A 52 -6.36 -5.35 -3.87
CA TYR A 52 -5.32 -6.25 -3.39
C TYR A 52 -4.45 -5.52 -2.38
N VAL A 53 -4.09 -6.22 -1.31
CA VAL A 53 -3.14 -5.73 -0.31
C VAL A 53 -2.16 -6.82 0.06
N GLU A 54 -0.89 -6.45 0.12
CA GLU A 54 0.22 -7.27 0.59
C GLU A 54 0.81 -6.64 1.85
N LEU A 55 0.95 -7.44 2.90
CA LEU A 55 1.44 -6.99 4.20
C LEU A 55 2.91 -7.35 4.38
N PRO A 56 3.64 -6.66 5.29
CA PRO A 56 5.05 -6.94 5.54
C PRO A 56 5.37 -8.36 6.04
N ASP A 57 4.37 -9.11 6.52
CA ASP A 57 4.52 -10.51 6.92
C ASP A 57 4.31 -11.51 5.77
N GLY A 58 4.13 -11.02 4.55
CA GLY A 58 3.85 -11.83 3.36
C GLY A 58 2.37 -12.20 3.19
N THR A 59 1.49 -11.80 4.11
CA THR A 59 0.05 -11.98 3.94
C THR A 59 -0.43 -11.23 2.70
N LYS A 60 -1.13 -11.94 1.82
CA LYS A 60 -1.79 -11.40 0.64
C LYS A 60 -3.30 -11.54 0.78
N MET A 61 -4.04 -10.46 0.58
CA MET A 61 -5.51 -10.46 0.64
C MET A 61 -6.11 -9.78 -0.59
N LEU A 62 -7.15 -10.41 -1.14
CA LEU A 62 -7.83 -9.99 -2.36
C LEU A 62 -9.32 -9.81 -2.11
N SER A 63 -9.88 -8.68 -2.53
CA SER A 63 -11.32 -8.47 -2.65
C SER A 63 -11.72 -8.37 -4.11
N ARG A 64 -12.72 -9.17 -4.50
CA ARG A 64 -13.27 -9.21 -5.87
C ARG A 64 -14.57 -8.42 -6.00
N THR A 65 -15.18 -8.07 -4.87
CA THR A 65 -16.48 -7.39 -4.82
C THR A 65 -16.27 -5.89 -4.97
N MET A 66 -16.15 -5.44 -6.22
CA MET A 66 -15.85 -4.05 -6.51
C MET A 66 -17.07 -3.14 -6.71
N SER A 67 -18.27 -3.73 -6.73
CA SER A 67 -19.51 -2.96 -6.77
C SER A 67 -19.61 -2.08 -5.53
N ARG A 68 -19.60 -0.75 -5.72
CA ARG A 68 -19.61 0.26 -4.63
C ARG A 68 -18.42 0.16 -3.68
N PHE A 69 -17.30 -0.41 -4.12
CA PHE A 69 -16.11 -0.49 -3.28
C PHE A 69 -15.59 0.92 -2.93
N PRO A 70 -15.27 1.21 -1.66
CA PRO A 70 -14.77 2.52 -1.27
C PRO A 70 -13.36 2.72 -1.79
N LEU A 71 -13.18 3.62 -2.76
CA LEU A 71 -11.89 3.89 -3.42
C LEU A 71 -10.76 4.26 -2.44
N GLN A 72 -11.11 4.87 -1.31
CA GLN A 72 -10.16 5.29 -0.27
C GLN A 72 -9.98 4.24 0.83
N PHE A 73 -10.52 3.03 0.70
CA PHE A 73 -10.50 2.01 1.75
C PHE A 73 -9.11 1.77 2.33
N GLY A 74 -8.11 1.51 1.48
CA GLY A 74 -6.74 1.29 1.95
C GLY A 74 -6.19 2.49 2.74
N ARG A 75 -6.42 3.71 2.26
CA ARG A 75 -6.01 4.94 2.94
C ARG A 75 -6.72 5.10 4.28
N GLU A 76 -8.03 4.86 4.34
CA GLU A 76 -8.84 4.93 5.56
C GLU A 76 -8.30 3.97 6.62
N VAL A 77 -8.00 2.72 6.24
CA VAL A 77 -7.40 1.75 7.15
C VAL A 77 -6.06 2.26 7.70
N LEU A 78 -5.16 2.68 6.81
CA LEU A 78 -3.79 3.06 7.16
C LEU A 78 -3.73 4.35 8.00
N ALA A 79 -4.58 5.33 7.70
CA ALA A 79 -4.65 6.61 8.42
C ALA A 79 -5.28 6.48 9.82
N SER A 80 -5.95 5.36 10.11
CA SER A 80 -6.59 5.14 11.40
C SER A 80 -5.63 5.32 12.58
N LYS A 81 -6.21 5.70 13.73
CA LYS A 81 -5.51 5.80 15.02
C LYS A 81 -4.73 4.55 15.42
N ALA A 82 -5.17 3.38 14.97
CA ALA A 82 -4.49 2.12 15.26
C ALA A 82 -3.11 2.03 14.57
N LEU A 83 -2.96 2.64 13.39
CA LEU A 83 -1.78 2.50 12.54
C LEU A 83 -0.94 3.78 12.48
N LEU A 84 -1.35 4.78 11.70
CA LEU A 84 -0.58 6.02 11.48
C LEU A 84 -1.09 7.23 12.27
N ASP A 85 -2.28 7.16 12.84
CA ASP A 85 -2.87 8.22 13.67
C ASP A 85 -2.91 9.58 12.96
N CYS A 86 -3.45 9.57 11.74
CA CYS A 86 -3.48 10.73 10.84
C CYS A 86 -4.79 10.77 10.04
N GLU A 87 -5.93 10.67 10.74
CA GLU A 87 -7.27 10.54 10.15
C GLU A 87 -7.68 11.72 9.24
N ASP A 88 -7.11 12.89 9.47
CA ASP A 88 -7.23 14.08 8.62
C ASP A 88 -6.66 13.87 7.21
N HIS A 89 -5.70 12.95 7.04
CA HIS A 89 -5.13 12.57 5.76
C HIS A 89 -5.94 11.51 4.99
N ILE A 90 -7.13 11.11 5.48
CA ILE A 90 -8.04 10.23 4.76
C ILE A 90 -8.60 10.92 3.51
N ASP A 91 -8.97 12.20 3.62
CA ASP A 91 -9.33 13.00 2.44
C ASP A 91 -8.04 13.46 1.75
N TRP A 92 -7.82 12.95 0.55
CA TRP A 92 -6.66 13.31 -0.26
C TRP A 92 -6.57 14.82 -0.53
N ARG A 93 -7.70 15.54 -0.52
CA ARG A 93 -7.73 17.00 -0.68
C ARG A 93 -7.09 17.74 0.49
N ASN A 94 -7.12 17.15 1.68
CA ASN A 94 -6.50 17.70 2.89
C ASN A 94 -5.06 17.21 3.06
N CYS A 95 -4.59 16.33 2.17
CA CYS A 95 -3.27 15.72 2.23
C CYS A 95 -2.25 16.45 1.33
N SER A 96 -2.57 17.63 0.81
CA SER A 96 -1.65 18.46 0.03
C SER A 96 -0.60 19.10 0.95
N LEU A 97 0.65 19.15 0.47
CA LEU A 97 1.74 19.83 1.16
C LEU A 97 2.16 21.07 0.37
N GLU A 98 2.80 22.01 1.05
CA GLU A 98 3.47 23.12 0.38
C GLU A 98 4.58 22.57 -0.54
N LYS A 99 4.75 23.20 -1.72
CA LYS A 99 5.67 22.74 -2.78
C LYS A 99 7.10 22.50 -2.25
N ASP A 100 7.59 23.40 -1.40
CA ASP A 100 8.95 23.28 -0.84
C ASP A 100 9.10 22.03 0.04
N LYS A 101 8.04 21.67 0.78
CA LYS A 101 8.04 20.46 1.60
C LYS A 101 7.99 19.19 0.76
N GLU A 102 7.24 19.21 -0.34
CA GLU A 102 7.23 18.11 -1.31
C GLU A 102 8.63 17.88 -1.91
N ILE A 103 9.31 18.95 -2.31
CA ILE A 103 10.68 18.89 -2.85
C ILE A 103 11.65 18.29 -1.83
N GLU A 104 11.56 18.71 -0.57
CA GLU A 104 12.38 18.19 0.52
C GLU A 104 12.16 16.67 0.70
N LEU A 105 10.90 16.23 0.78
CA LEU A 105 10.55 14.81 0.97
C LEU A 105 10.99 13.94 -0.21
N VAL A 106 10.77 14.41 -1.44
CA VAL A 106 11.20 13.69 -2.66
C VAL A 106 12.71 13.58 -2.71
N THR A 107 13.45 14.65 -2.39
CA THR A 107 14.92 14.65 -2.38
C THR A 107 15.46 13.67 -1.34
N LYS A 108 14.86 13.67 -0.14
CA LYS A 108 15.21 12.72 0.93
C LYS A 108 14.96 11.27 0.52
N LEU A 109 13.80 10.99 -0.09
CA LEU A 109 13.46 9.65 -0.58
C LEU A 109 14.44 9.19 -1.67
N LYS A 110 14.68 10.03 -2.68
CA LYS A 110 15.63 9.74 -3.76
C LYS A 110 17.01 9.38 -3.21
N ASN A 111 17.57 10.22 -2.36
CA ASN A 111 18.90 9.99 -1.79
C ASN A 111 18.95 8.74 -0.89
N GLY A 112 17.91 8.48 -0.10
CA GLY A 112 17.83 7.28 0.74
C GLY A 112 17.62 5.99 -0.05
N PHE A 113 17.02 6.07 -1.23
CA PHE A 113 16.76 4.90 -2.09
C PHE A 113 17.91 4.58 -3.05
N LYS A 114 18.87 5.50 -3.28
CA LYS A 114 20.01 5.29 -4.20
C LYS A 114 20.68 3.90 -4.09
N PRO A 115 21.02 3.36 -2.90
CA PRO A 115 21.68 2.05 -2.79
C PRO A 115 20.84 0.85 -3.25
N PHE A 116 19.55 1.05 -3.48
CA PHE A 116 18.59 0.04 -3.88
C PHE A 116 18.06 0.27 -5.31
N ASP A 117 18.50 1.34 -5.97
CA ASP A 117 18.03 1.72 -7.30
C ASP A 117 18.75 0.93 -8.39
N PHE A 118 18.17 -0.20 -8.78
CA PHE A 118 18.68 -1.05 -9.85
C PHE A 118 18.62 -0.41 -11.25
N THR A 119 17.99 0.76 -11.41
CA THR A 119 17.95 1.50 -12.67
C THR A 119 19.07 2.54 -12.79
N ASN A 120 19.84 2.75 -11.72
CA ASN A 120 20.97 3.65 -11.72
C ASN A 120 22.16 2.98 -12.44
N THR A 121 22.40 3.37 -13.70
CA THR A 121 23.47 2.83 -14.54
C THR A 121 24.86 3.36 -14.20
N GLU A 122 25.01 4.15 -13.14
CA GLU A 122 26.30 4.71 -12.72
C GLU A 122 27.20 3.69 -12.00
N ASP A 123 26.67 2.52 -11.64
CA ASP A 123 27.41 1.44 -10.94
C ASP A 123 27.81 0.26 -11.86
N SER A 124 27.67 0.38 -13.19
CA SER A 124 27.91 -0.73 -14.14
C SER A 124 29.27 -0.73 -14.88
N ASP A 125 30.20 0.17 -14.54
CA ASP A 125 31.48 0.32 -15.25
C ASP A 125 32.74 -0.03 -14.41
N GLU A 126 32.59 -0.73 -13.29
CA GLU A 126 33.74 -1.29 -12.54
C GLU A 126 33.59 -2.80 -12.36
N ASP A 127 34.07 -3.57 -13.36
CA ASP A 127 34.81 -4.83 -13.22
C ASP A 127 34.96 -5.50 -14.60
N ASP A 128 35.98 -5.07 -15.36
CA ASP A 128 36.58 -5.80 -16.50
C ASP A 128 37.91 -6.45 -16.03
#